data_AF-A0A0N8PMJ8-F1
#
_entry.id   AF-A0A0N8PMJ8-F1
#
_cell.length_a   1.000
_cell.length_b   1.000
_cell.length_c   1.000
_cell.angle_alpha   90.00
_cell.angle_beta   90.00
_cell.angle_gamma   90.00
#
_symmetry.space_group_name_H-M   'P 1'
#
loop_
_entity.id
_entity.type
_entity.pdbx_description
1 polymer ?
#
loop_
_entity_poly.entity_id
_entity_poly.type
_entity_poly.pdbx_seq_one_letter_code
_entity_poly.pdbx_strand_id
1 'polypeptide(L)'
;LCALIRGAYAAGQARPRALIVLPVIRAFWVNVHGAFALGLGMLAVVVAGETLRRLLRQAGAPDWSRLARLYLAAAGTVAATLINPSGAGLFGYVRTLLANGSIQSLVSEWPPPAPRGIANTVFFFSILALLAAFALGRRRPSITDLLLACAFLWLAWGS
;
A
#
# COMPACT_ATOMS: atom_id res chain seq x y z
N LEU A 1 -3.21 -2.82 -6.02
CA LEU A 1 -2.27 -3.40 -7.01
C LEU A 1 -1.09 -4.15 -6.36
N CYS A 2 -0.32 -3.53 -5.45
CA CYS A 2 0.83 -4.17 -4.79
C CYS A 2 0.48 -5.48 -4.07
N ALA A 3 -0.65 -5.53 -3.36
CA ALA A 3 -1.11 -6.75 -2.68
C ALA A 3 -1.48 -7.89 -3.65
N LEU A 4 -2.05 -7.56 -4.82
CA LEU A 4 -2.42 -8.52 -5.87
C LEU A 4 -1.18 -9.09 -6.57
N ILE A 5 -0.22 -8.21 -6.93
CA ILE A 5 1.05 -8.63 -7.53
C ILE A 5 1.85 -9.49 -6.54
N ARG A 6 1.85 -9.15 -5.25
CA ARG A 6 2.42 -10.00 -4.19
C ARG A 6 1.72 -11.36 -4.10
N GLY A 7 0.38 -11.39 -4.13
CA GLY A 7 -0.38 -12.64 -4.09
C GLY A 7 -0.04 -13.57 -5.26
N ALA A 8 0.07 -13.01 -6.47
CA ALA A 8 0.47 -13.75 -7.66
C ALA A 8 1.95 -14.18 -7.62
N TYR A 9 2.84 -13.37 -7.05
CA TYR A 9 4.26 -13.69 -6.87
C TYR A 9 4.52 -14.76 -5.79
N ALA A 10 3.77 -14.70 -4.68
CA ALA A 10 3.80 -15.70 -3.62
C ALA A 10 3.23 -17.06 -4.07
N ALA A 11 2.24 -17.05 -4.96
CA ALA A 11 1.69 -18.26 -5.58
C ALA A 11 2.58 -18.87 -6.68
N GLY A 12 3.72 -18.24 -7.02
CA GLY A 12 4.58 -18.67 -8.13
C GLY A 12 3.98 -18.45 -9.52
N GLN A 13 2.83 -17.76 -9.61
CA GLN A 13 2.09 -17.53 -10.85
C GLN A 13 2.48 -16.22 -11.56
N ALA A 14 3.11 -15.27 -10.85
CA ALA A 14 3.58 -14.03 -11.45
C ALA A 14 4.99 -14.17 -12.03
N ARG A 15 5.11 -13.93 -13.34
CA ARG A 15 6.40 -13.78 -14.01
C ARG A 15 7.11 -12.52 -13.46
N PRO A 16 8.46 -12.49 -13.38
CA PRO A 16 9.23 -11.31 -12.92
C PRO A 16 8.86 -10.01 -13.64
N ARG A 17 8.40 -10.12 -14.90
CA ARG A 17 7.93 -9.00 -15.73
C ARG A 17 6.71 -8.27 -15.13
N ALA A 18 5.88 -8.92 -14.31
CA ALA A 18 4.76 -8.27 -13.64
C ALA A 18 5.20 -7.17 -12.66
N LEU A 19 6.44 -7.23 -12.15
CA LEU A 19 7.01 -6.18 -11.31
C LEU A 19 7.31 -4.89 -12.09
N ILE A 20 7.47 -4.97 -13.42
CA ILE A 20 7.71 -3.79 -14.29
C ILE A 20 6.43 -2.96 -14.44
N VAL A 21 5.26 -3.56 -14.23
CA VAL A 21 3.98 -2.85 -14.28
C VAL A 21 3.89 -1.79 -13.16
N LEU A 22 4.54 -2.02 -12.01
CA LEU A 22 4.56 -1.08 -10.89
C LEU A 22 5.14 0.30 -11.26
N PRO A 23 6.39 0.42 -11.77
CA PRO A 23 6.96 1.72 -12.13
C PRO A 23 6.22 2.40 -13.28
N VAL A 24 5.71 1.66 -14.27
CA VAL A 24 4.98 2.24 -15.41
C VAL A 24 3.67 2.88 -14.95
N ILE A 25 2.86 2.13 -14.19
CA ILE A 25 1.62 2.69 -13.63
C ILE A 25 1.95 3.87 -12.72
N ARG A 26 3.06 3.81 -11.98
CA ARG A 26 3.46 4.88 -11.07
C ARG A 26 3.81 6.18 -11.79
N ALA A 27 4.56 6.10 -12.88
CA ALA A 27 4.90 7.26 -13.71
C ALA A 27 3.65 7.93 -14.30
N PHE A 28 2.64 7.13 -14.67
CA PHE A 28 1.36 7.70 -15.09
C PHE A 28 0.60 8.33 -13.90
N TRP A 29 0.48 7.61 -12.79
CA TRP A 29 -0.36 8.02 -11.66
C TRP A 29 0.15 9.28 -10.95
N VAL A 30 1.47 9.46 -10.86
CA VAL A 30 2.06 10.65 -10.22
C VAL A 30 1.72 11.95 -10.95
N ASN A 31 1.41 11.88 -12.25
CA ASN A 31 1.02 13.02 -13.05
C ASN A 31 -0.49 13.28 -13.07
N VAL A 32 -1.30 12.28 -12.71
CA VAL A 32 -2.76 12.32 -12.89
C VAL A 32 -3.52 12.40 -11.57
N HIS A 33 -2.97 11.88 -10.46
CA HIS A 33 -3.75 11.75 -9.23
C HIS A 33 -2.91 11.81 -7.94
N GLY A 34 -3.32 12.68 -7.01
CA GLY A 34 -2.61 12.96 -5.74
C GLY A 34 -2.51 11.76 -4.78
N ALA A 35 -3.40 10.78 -4.88
CA ALA A 35 -3.33 9.56 -4.07
C ALA A 35 -2.16 8.64 -4.44
N PHE A 36 -1.24 9.08 -5.32
CA PHE A 36 0.03 8.42 -5.50
C PHE A 36 0.69 8.19 -4.12
N ALA A 37 0.79 9.17 -3.21
CA ALA A 37 1.47 9.02 -1.92
C ALA A 37 1.10 7.73 -1.15
N LEU A 38 -0.18 7.34 -1.14
CA LEU A 38 -0.67 6.10 -0.50
C LEU A 38 -0.03 4.84 -1.11
N GLY A 39 0.17 4.81 -2.43
CA GLY A 39 0.86 3.71 -3.11
C GLY A 39 2.33 3.54 -2.72
N LEU A 40 3.04 4.63 -2.34
CA LEU A 40 4.40 4.53 -1.79
C LEU A 40 4.37 3.95 -0.37
N GLY A 41 3.41 4.39 0.45
CA GLY A 41 3.20 3.82 1.78
C GLY A 41 2.93 2.30 1.72
N MET A 42 2.03 1.87 0.83
CA MET A 42 1.76 0.44 0.64
C MET A 42 3.00 -0.34 0.17
N LEU A 43 3.78 0.22 -0.74
CA LEU A 43 5.03 -0.39 -1.21
C LEU A 43 6.04 -0.54 -0.06
N ALA A 44 6.19 0.48 0.77
CA ALA A 44 7.05 0.44 1.95
C ALA A 44 6.62 -0.65 2.93
N VAL A 45 5.31 -0.76 3.23
CA VAL A 45 4.76 -1.81 4.10
C VAL A 45 5.02 -3.20 3.53
N VAL A 46 4.86 -3.39 2.22
CA VAL A 46 5.15 -4.68 1.55
C VAL A 46 6.62 -5.05 1.66
N VAL A 47 7.53 -4.11 1.36
CA VAL A 47 8.97 -4.33 1.45
C VAL A 47 9.39 -4.66 2.89
N ALA A 48 8.91 -3.91 3.87
CA ALA A 48 9.18 -4.15 5.28
C ALA A 48 8.61 -5.51 5.74
N GLY A 49 7.37 -5.82 5.36
CA GLY A 49 6.72 -7.08 5.68
C GLY A 49 7.47 -8.28 5.12
N GLU A 50 7.80 -8.29 3.83
CA GLU A 50 8.51 -9.41 3.21
C GLU A 50 9.94 -9.58 3.77
N THR A 51 10.60 -8.47 4.11
CA THR A 51 11.91 -8.50 4.79
C THR A 51 11.79 -9.13 6.17
N LEU A 52 10.80 -8.71 6.95
CA LEU A 52 10.56 -9.23 8.30
C LEU A 52 10.17 -10.71 8.28
N ARG A 53 9.35 -11.14 7.31
CA ARG A 53 9.03 -12.56 7.08
C ARG A 53 10.29 -13.39 6.87
N ARG A 54 11.26 -12.87 6.13
CA ARG A 54 12.55 -13.54 5.88
C ARG A 54 13.43 -13.57 7.12
N LEU A 55 13.56 -12.45 7.84
CA LEU A 55 14.34 -12.35 9.07
C LEU A 55 13.82 -13.29 10.17
N LEU A 56 12.50 -13.36 10.32
CA LEU A 56 11.82 -14.25 11.28
C LEU A 56 11.64 -15.68 10.76
N ARG A 57 12.22 -16.02 9.59
CA ARG A 57 12.19 -17.35 8.98
C ARG A 57 10.77 -17.94 8.87
N GLN A 58 9.77 -17.10 8.58
CA GLN A 58 8.40 -17.55 8.40
C GLN A 58 8.31 -18.56 7.25
N ALA A 59 7.49 -19.61 7.41
CA ALA A 59 7.23 -20.57 6.34
C ALA A 59 6.74 -19.84 5.07
N GLY A 60 7.36 -20.15 3.93
CA GLY A 60 7.07 -19.50 2.64
C GLY A 60 7.56 -18.05 2.51
N ALA A 61 8.53 -17.62 3.34
CA ALA A 61 9.22 -16.34 3.16
C ALA A 61 10.04 -16.31 1.85
N PRO A 62 10.14 -15.16 1.17
CA PRO A 62 10.92 -15.03 -0.06
C PRO A 62 12.42 -15.23 0.21
N ASP A 63 13.12 -15.84 -0.75
CA ASP A 63 14.58 -15.90 -0.74
C ASP A 63 15.23 -14.52 -0.98
N TRP A 64 16.55 -14.42 -0.76
CA TRP A 64 17.29 -13.16 -0.93
C TRP A 64 17.27 -12.63 -2.38
N SER A 65 17.20 -13.50 -3.38
CA SER A 65 17.11 -13.10 -4.80
C SER A 65 15.75 -12.48 -5.12
N ARG A 66 14.68 -13.04 -4.57
CA ARG A 66 13.32 -12.50 -4.66
C ARG A 66 13.20 -11.18 -3.93
N LEU A 67 13.83 -11.07 -2.75
CA LEU A 67 13.85 -9.84 -1.98
C LEU A 67 14.66 -8.73 -2.71
N ALA A 68 15.80 -9.07 -3.31
CA ALA A 68 16.57 -8.14 -4.13
C ALA A 68 15.77 -7.62 -5.33
N ARG A 69 15.01 -8.49 -6.02
CA ARG A 69 14.08 -8.07 -7.10
C ARG A 69 12.96 -7.17 -6.59
N LEU A 70 12.44 -7.43 -5.40
CA LEU A 70 11.44 -6.58 -4.77
C LEU A 70 12.04 -5.20 -4.45
N TYR A 71 13.26 -5.14 -3.90
CA TYR A 71 13.96 -3.88 -3.66
C TYR A 71 14.24 -3.11 -4.95
N LEU A 72 14.67 -3.79 -6.01
CA LEU A 72 14.91 -3.16 -7.31
C LEU A 72 13.61 -2.59 -7.91
N ALA A 73 12.52 -3.36 -7.86
CA ALA A 73 11.22 -2.90 -8.30
C ALA A 73 10.71 -1.72 -7.44
N ALA A 74 10.95 -1.76 -6.12
CA ALA A 74 10.58 -0.69 -5.22
C ALA A 74 11.38 0.59 -5.51
N ALA A 75 12.70 0.48 -5.67
CA ALA A 75 13.57 1.60 -6.04
C ALA A 75 13.17 2.19 -7.39
N GLY A 76 12.90 1.35 -8.40
CA GLY A 76 12.40 1.81 -9.70
C GLY A 76 11.03 2.49 -9.61
N THR A 77 10.15 2.02 -8.73
CA THR A 77 8.84 2.65 -8.49
C THR A 77 8.98 3.99 -7.79
N VAL A 78 9.90 4.13 -6.82
CA VAL A 78 10.23 5.41 -6.19
C VAL A 78 10.83 6.37 -7.22
N ALA A 79 11.82 5.93 -8.00
CA ALA A 79 12.41 6.73 -9.06
C ALA A 79 11.38 7.20 -10.10
N ALA A 80 10.43 6.33 -10.47
CA ALA A 80 9.34 6.69 -11.39
C ALA A 80 8.45 7.83 -10.86
N THR A 81 8.39 8.05 -9.54
CA THR A 81 7.67 9.21 -9.00
C THR A 81 8.34 10.54 -9.33
N LEU A 82 9.64 10.56 -9.66
CA LEU A 82 10.33 11.78 -10.09
C LEU A 82 10.02 12.16 -11.54
N ILE A 83 9.39 11.27 -12.31
CA ILE A 83 8.95 11.53 -13.68
C ILE A 83 7.65 12.33 -13.63
N ASN A 84 7.73 13.57 -13.15
CA ASN A 84 6.64 14.52 -13.08
C ASN A 84 7.18 15.96 -13.22
N PRO A 85 6.37 16.95 -13.65
CA PRO A 85 6.81 18.33 -13.84
C PRO A 85 7.47 18.97 -12.61
N SER A 86 7.05 18.58 -11.41
CA SER A 86 7.59 19.08 -10.14
C SER A 86 8.82 18.32 -9.65
N GLY A 87 9.21 17.22 -10.32
CA GLY A 87 10.37 16.39 -9.97
C GLY A 87 10.41 16.02 -8.48
N ALA A 88 11.52 16.37 -7.81
CA ALA A 88 11.71 16.15 -6.37
C ALA A 88 10.91 17.13 -5.49
N GLY A 89 10.49 18.28 -6.02
CA GLY A 89 9.64 19.26 -5.31
C GLY A 89 8.27 18.68 -4.94
N LEU A 90 7.87 17.60 -5.60
CA LEU A 90 6.67 16.83 -5.30
C LEU A 90 6.62 16.34 -3.84
N PHE A 91 7.75 15.92 -3.26
CA PHE A 91 7.78 15.44 -1.86
C PHE A 91 7.51 16.58 -0.87
N GLY A 92 8.00 17.79 -1.17
CA GLY A 92 7.70 18.99 -0.41
C GLY A 92 6.22 19.35 -0.51
N TYR A 93 5.64 19.30 -1.71
CA TYR A 93 4.21 19.52 -1.94
C TYR A 93 3.34 18.56 -1.14
N VAL A 94 3.62 17.25 -1.18
CA VAL A 94 2.88 16.25 -0.39
C VAL A 94 2.98 16.51 1.10
N ARG A 95 4.18 16.86 1.60
CA ARG A 95 4.37 17.18 3.01
C ARG A 95 3.53 18.38 3.43
N THR A 96 3.50 19.43 2.62
CA THR A 96 2.68 20.63 2.87
C THR A 96 1.19 20.31 2.84
N LEU A 97 0.75 19.49 1.89
CA LEU A 97 -0.64 19.05 1.76
C LEU A 97 -1.11 18.23 2.99
N LEU A 98 -0.26 17.32 3.47
CA LEU A 98 -0.55 16.47 4.63
C LEU A 98 -0.48 17.25 5.96
N ALA A 99 0.37 18.27 6.04
CA ALA A 99 0.52 19.09 7.25
C ALA A 99 -0.51 20.22 7.36
N ASN A 100 -1.17 20.59 6.26
CA ASN A 100 -2.07 21.72 6.21
C ASN A 100 -3.55 21.28 6.20
N GLY A 101 -4.15 21.21 7.39
CA GLY A 101 -5.55 20.80 7.57
C GLY A 101 -6.57 21.69 6.84
N SER A 102 -6.23 22.96 6.56
CA SER A 102 -7.10 23.85 5.77
C SER A 102 -7.25 23.39 4.32
N ILE A 103 -6.18 22.85 3.72
CA ILE A 103 -6.23 22.30 2.35
C ILE A 103 -7.07 21.02 2.32
N GLN A 104 -6.98 20.20 3.36
CA GLN A 104 -7.76 18.96 3.47
C GLN A 104 -9.26 19.25 3.64
N SER A 105 -9.61 20.30 4.40
CA SER A 105 -11.01 20.72 4.59
C SER A 105 -11.67 21.33 3.35
N LEU A 106 -10.87 21.75 2.35
CA LEU A 106 -11.38 22.32 1.10
C LEU A 106 -11.78 21.25 0.08
N VAL A 107 -11.36 20.00 0.28
CA VAL A 107 -11.73 18.87 -0.57
C VAL A 107 -12.85 18.08 0.11
N SER A 108 -14.07 18.25 -0.38
CA SER A 108 -15.29 17.62 0.15
C SER A 108 -15.29 16.08 0.10
N GLU A 109 -14.33 15.47 -0.60
CA GLU A 109 -14.13 14.01 -0.70
C GLU A 109 -13.25 13.42 0.41
N TRP A 110 -12.54 14.26 1.18
CA TRP A 110 -11.60 13.84 2.22
C TRP A 110 -12.12 13.84 3.67
N PRO A 111 -13.36 14.28 4.00
CA PRO A 111 -13.86 14.09 5.35
C PRO A 111 -13.90 12.61 5.71
N PRO A 112 -13.56 12.23 6.95
CA PRO A 112 -13.85 10.89 7.43
C PRO A 112 -15.33 10.55 7.28
N PRO A 113 -15.67 9.26 7.12
CA PRO A 113 -17.04 8.82 7.18
C PRO A 113 -17.67 9.30 8.50
N ALA A 114 -18.78 10.01 8.41
CA ALA A 114 -19.43 10.60 9.57
C ALA A 114 -19.68 9.55 10.66
N PRO A 115 -19.58 9.90 11.96
CA PRO A 115 -19.72 8.94 13.08
C PRO A 115 -21.06 8.20 13.14
N ARG A 116 -22.04 8.61 12.32
CA ARG A 116 -23.39 8.01 12.24
C ARG A 116 -23.79 7.89 10.77
N GLY A 117 -24.55 6.83 10.47
CA GLY A 117 -25.09 6.57 9.13
C GLY A 117 -24.50 5.31 8.49
N ILE A 118 -24.95 5.04 7.26
CA ILE A 118 -24.62 3.81 6.51
C ILE A 118 -23.10 3.63 6.35
N ALA A 119 -22.35 4.71 6.19
CA ALA A 119 -20.90 4.68 6.07
C ALA A 119 -20.21 4.05 7.30
N ASN A 120 -20.62 4.44 8.51
CA ASN A 120 -20.08 3.88 9.75
C ASN A 120 -20.44 2.39 9.90
N THR A 121 -21.68 2.02 9.58
CA THR A 121 -22.13 0.62 9.60
C THR A 121 -21.32 -0.24 8.62
N VAL A 122 -21.17 0.21 7.38
CA VAL A 122 -20.37 -0.48 6.35
C VAL A 122 -18.91 -0.59 6.79
N PHE A 123 -18.35 0.44 7.42
CA PHE A 123 -16.99 0.40 7.96
C PHE A 123 -16.83 -0.69 9.02
N PHE A 124 -17.65 -0.72 10.06
CA PHE A 124 -17.58 -1.75 11.10
C PHE A 124 -17.82 -3.16 10.55
N PHE A 125 -18.80 -3.33 9.64
CA PHE A 125 -19.02 -4.62 8.98
C PHE A 125 -17.81 -5.05 8.15
N SER A 126 -17.12 -4.12 7.49
CA SER A 126 -15.91 -4.44 6.71
C SER A 126 -14.75 -4.93 7.60
N ILE A 127 -14.59 -4.37 8.81
CA ILE A 127 -13.62 -4.85 9.80
C ILE A 127 -13.98 -6.25 10.27
N LEU A 128 -15.25 -6.48 10.63
CA LEU A 128 -15.72 -7.81 11.05
C LEU A 128 -15.53 -8.85 9.93
N ALA A 129 -15.84 -8.48 8.68
CA ALA A 129 -15.61 -9.33 7.52
C ALA A 129 -14.12 -9.63 7.31
N LEU A 130 -13.24 -8.65 7.49
CA LEU A 130 -11.79 -8.84 7.40
C LEU A 130 -11.28 -9.80 8.48
N LEU A 131 -11.71 -9.61 9.73
CA LEU A 131 -11.36 -10.50 10.84
C LEU A 131 -11.91 -11.92 10.61
N ALA A 132 -13.15 -12.05 10.14
CA ALA A 132 -13.75 -13.33 9.79
C ALA A 132 -12.99 -14.01 8.63
N ALA A 133 -12.55 -13.26 7.62
CA ALA A 133 -11.73 -13.79 6.53
C ALA A 133 -10.38 -14.31 7.03
N PHE A 134 -9.77 -13.66 8.02
CA PHE A 134 -8.53 -14.14 8.65
C PHE A 134 -8.76 -15.35 9.56
N ALA A 135 -9.88 -15.41 10.28
CA ALA A 135 -10.20 -16.50 11.20
C ALA A 135 -10.68 -17.77 10.49
N LEU A 136 -11.53 -17.63 9.47
CA LEU A 136 -12.14 -18.73 8.71
C LEU A 136 -11.34 -19.11 7.46
N GLY A 137 -10.37 -18.29 7.08
CA GLY A 137 -9.52 -18.52 5.92
C GLY A 137 -8.62 -19.75 6.08
N ARG A 138 -8.60 -20.63 5.07
CA ARG A 138 -7.71 -21.80 5.03
C ARG A 138 -6.22 -21.43 4.96
N ARG A 139 -5.90 -20.19 4.56
CA ARG A 139 -4.52 -19.65 4.58
C ARG A 139 -4.33 -18.79 5.83
N ARG A 140 -3.28 -19.10 6.61
CA ARG A 140 -2.85 -18.23 7.70
C ARG A 140 -2.30 -16.91 7.15
N PRO A 141 -2.71 -15.75 7.68
CA PRO A 141 -2.21 -14.46 7.24
C PRO A 141 -0.71 -14.37 7.48
N SER A 142 0.02 -13.82 6.52
CA SER A 142 1.44 -13.52 6.67
C SER A 142 1.66 -12.25 7.49
N ILE A 143 2.88 -12.02 7.97
CA ILE A 143 3.22 -10.78 8.68
C ILE A 143 2.94 -9.55 7.81
N THR A 144 3.20 -9.64 6.50
CA THR A 144 2.88 -8.59 5.53
C THR A 144 1.37 -8.30 5.47
N ASP A 145 0.52 -9.32 5.57
CA ASP A 145 -0.95 -9.15 5.56
C ASP A 145 -1.43 -8.42 6.80
N LEU A 146 -0.87 -8.76 7.96
CA LEU A 146 -1.16 -8.08 9.22
C LEU A 146 -0.69 -6.62 9.19
N LEU A 147 0.53 -6.35 8.71
CA LEU A 147 1.03 -4.99 8.59
C LEU A 147 0.19 -4.14 7.63
N LEU A 148 -0.25 -4.70 6.50
CA LEU A 148 -1.17 -4.02 5.59
C LEU A 148 -2.53 -3.76 6.25
N ALA A 149 -3.12 -4.76 6.92
CA ALA A 149 -4.38 -4.60 7.61
C ALA A 149 -4.29 -3.51 8.69
N CYS A 150 -3.26 -3.53 9.53
CA CYS A 150 -3.01 -2.51 10.54
C CYS A 150 -2.80 -1.12 9.93
N ALA A 151 -2.04 -1.00 8.84
CA ALA A 151 -1.81 0.27 8.16
C ALA A 151 -3.10 0.87 7.59
N PHE A 152 -3.97 0.04 6.99
CA PHE A 152 -5.27 0.50 6.47
C PHE A 152 -6.26 0.82 7.58
N LEU A 153 -6.30 0.02 8.65
CA LEU A 153 -7.14 0.30 9.82
C LEU A 153 -6.72 1.62 10.48
N TRP A 154 -5.42 1.85 10.63
CA TRP A 154 -4.89 3.11 11.14
C TRP A 154 -5.29 4.29 10.26
N LEU A 155 -5.13 4.15 8.94
CA LEU A 155 -5.53 5.20 7.98
C LEU A 155 -7.03 5.49 8.03
N ALA A 156 -7.87 4.47 8.24
CA ALA A 156 -9.32 4.63 8.32
C ALA A 156 -9.79 5.15 9.69
N TRP A 157 -8.99 4.99 10.74
CA TRP A 157 -9.29 5.50 12.08
C TRP A 157 -8.76 6.92 12.31
N GLY A 158 -7.62 7.26 11.68
CA GLY A 158 -6.93 8.55 11.83
C GLY A 158 -7.36 9.63 10.84
N SER A 159 -8.27 9.31 9.91
CA SER A 159 -9.04 10.29 9.14
C SER A 159 -10.19 10.84 9.95
#